data_AF-A0A956PP10-F1
#
_entry.id   AF-A0A956PP10-F1
#
_cell.length_a   1.000
_cell.length_b   1.000
_cell.length_c   1.000
_cell.angle_alpha   90.00
_cell.angle_beta   90.00
_cell.angle_gamma   90.00
#
_symmetry.space_group_name_H-M   'P 1'
#
loop_
_entity.id
_entity.type
_entity.pdbx_description
1 polymer ?
#
loop_
_entity_poly.entity_id
_entity_poly.type
_entity_poly.pdbx_seq_one_letter_code
_entity_poly.pdbx_strand_id
1 'polypeptide(L)'
;DQKTPVGDFRVVDKGPSTFHKWLGLNYPTSEDAFLGRLEGRIMWAEMFYILIENRNGRIPYGNSALGGAIGIHGGGAGKDWTLGCVALENEDIDEFYSHIPIGTRVRIRP
;
A
#
# COMPACT_ATOMS: atom_id res chain seq x y z
N ASP A 1 -8.66 5.99 7.98
CA ASP A 1 -9.56 7.06 7.46
C ASP A 1 -10.32 6.65 6.19
N GLN A 2 -10.19 5.39 5.74
CA GLN A 2 -10.87 4.86 4.56
C GLN A 2 -10.51 5.60 3.27
N LYS A 3 -9.29 6.18 3.21
CA LYS A 3 -8.82 6.92 2.05
C LYS A 3 -7.62 6.22 1.43
N THR A 4 -7.57 6.28 0.10
CA THR A 4 -6.39 5.87 -0.63
C THR A 4 -5.28 6.89 -0.39
N PRO A 5 -4.09 6.47 0.06
CA PRO A 5 -2.99 7.39 0.28
C PRO A 5 -2.48 7.93 -1.06
N VAL A 6 -2.24 9.24 -1.11
CA VAL A 6 -1.65 9.93 -2.26
C VAL A 6 -0.15 10.03 -2.03
N GLY A 7 0.64 9.69 -3.04
CA GLY A 7 2.10 9.71 -2.89
C GLY A 7 2.82 8.71 -3.79
N ASP A 8 4.08 8.47 -3.44
CA ASP A 8 4.98 7.55 -4.14
C ASP A 8 5.21 6.28 -3.35
N PHE A 9 4.97 5.16 -4.01
CA PHE A 9 5.03 3.82 -3.44
C PHE A 9 5.84 2.89 -4.32
N ARG A 10 6.09 1.69 -3.79
CA ARG A 10 6.62 0.56 -4.53
C ARG A 10 5.78 -0.67 -4.26
N VAL A 11 5.61 -1.49 -5.30
CA VAL A 11 5.10 -2.85 -5.13
C VAL A 11 6.17 -3.66 -4.40
N VAL A 12 5.83 -4.19 -3.23
CA VAL A 12 6.73 -4.98 -2.38
C VAL A 12 6.21 -6.39 -2.11
N ASP A 13 4.96 -6.66 -2.50
CA ASP A 13 4.34 -7.97 -2.39
C ASP A 13 3.42 -8.22 -3.58
N LYS A 14 3.26 -9.47 -3.99
CA LYS A 14 2.49 -9.85 -5.18
C LYS A 14 2.00 -11.29 -5.10
N GLY A 15 0.71 -11.51 -5.34
CA GLY A 15 0.13 -12.85 -5.27
C GLY A 15 -1.36 -12.92 -5.64
N PRO A 16 -1.94 -14.13 -5.58
CA PRO A 16 -3.39 -14.28 -5.58
C PRO A 16 -4.00 -13.68 -4.30
N SER A 17 -5.27 -13.29 -4.37
CA SER A 17 -6.03 -12.79 -3.22
C SER A 17 -7.50 -13.18 -3.32
N THR A 18 -8.28 -12.93 -2.27
CA THR A 18 -9.75 -13.06 -2.31
C THR A 18 -10.40 -12.07 -3.27
N PHE A 19 -9.68 -11.00 -3.66
CA PHE A 19 -10.08 -10.01 -4.65
C PHE A 19 -9.34 -10.22 -5.97
N HIS A 20 -9.26 -11.48 -6.41
CA HIS A 20 -8.62 -11.94 -7.65
C HIS A 20 -7.07 -11.88 -7.67
N LYS A 21 -6.48 -10.69 -7.47
CA LYS A 21 -5.02 -10.45 -7.44
C LYS A 21 -4.64 -9.47 -6.34
N TRP A 22 -3.36 -9.45 -6.01
CA TRP A 22 -2.78 -8.53 -5.04
C TRP A 22 -1.44 -7.98 -5.52
N LEU A 23 -1.31 -6.66 -5.47
CA LEU A 23 -0.06 -5.93 -5.60
C LEU A 23 0.07 -5.02 -4.37
N GLY A 24 0.77 -5.51 -3.36
CA GLY A 24 0.92 -4.83 -2.09
C GLY A 24 1.92 -3.68 -2.17
N LEU A 25 1.54 -2.52 -1.66
CA LEU A 25 2.38 -1.34 -1.61
C LEU A 25 3.12 -1.24 -0.28
N ASN A 26 4.28 -0.61 -0.28
CA ASN A 26 5.08 -0.37 0.93
C ASN A 26 4.49 0.73 1.84
N TYR A 27 3.17 0.92 1.85
CA TYR A 27 2.49 1.87 2.71
C TYR A 27 2.29 1.31 4.12
N PRO A 28 2.53 2.12 5.19
CA PRO A 28 3.11 3.45 5.15
C PRO A 28 4.59 3.44 4.76
N THR A 29 5.01 4.43 3.98
CA THR A 29 6.40 4.59 3.55
C THR A 29 7.26 5.13 4.70
N SER A 30 8.58 5.14 4.49
CA SER A 30 9.51 5.80 5.41
C SER A 30 9.23 7.31 5.57
N GLU A 31 8.73 7.96 4.52
CA GLU A 31 8.36 9.38 4.56
C GLU A 31 7.06 9.57 5.36
N ASP A 32 6.06 8.72 5.15
CA ASP A 32 4.82 8.71 5.94
C ASP A 32 5.11 8.52 7.44
N ALA A 33 6.02 7.60 7.78
CA ALA A 33 6.44 7.38 9.16
C ALA A 33 7.13 8.61 9.78
N PHE A 34 7.99 9.28 9.01
CA PHE A 34 8.67 10.49 9.47
C PHE A 34 7.66 11.63 9.74
N LEU A 35 6.77 11.89 8.78
CA LEU A 35 5.72 12.91 8.93
C LEU A 35 4.76 12.57 10.08
N GLY A 36 4.29 11.33 10.14
CA GLY A 36 3.44 10.85 11.23
C GLY A 36 4.09 11.00 12.61
N ARG A 37 5.41 10.82 12.70
CA ARG A 37 6.14 11.05 13.95
C ARG A 37 6.24 12.53 14.27
N LEU A 38 6.56 13.39 13.30
CA LEU A 38 6.60 14.85 13.51
C LEU A 38 5.25 15.39 13.96
N GLU A 39 4.16 14.87 13.40
CA GLU A 39 2.77 15.21 13.77
C GLU A 39 2.33 14.61 15.11
N GLY A 40 3.16 13.76 15.74
CA GLY A 40 2.82 13.10 17.01
C GLY A 40 1.77 11.99 16.89
N ARG A 41 1.50 11.49 15.68
CA ARG A 41 0.51 10.44 15.40
C ARG A 41 1.02 9.04 15.71
N ILE A 42 2.34 8.83 15.59
CA ILE A 42 2.99 7.55 15.87
C ILE A 42 4.13 7.69 16.87
N MET A 43 4.41 6.60 17.56
CA MET A 43 5.53 6.50 18.50
C MET A 43 6.85 6.24 17.77
N TRP A 44 7.98 6.52 18.42
CA TRP A 44 9.31 6.21 17.87
C TRP A 44 9.47 4.73 17.50
N ALA A 45 8.98 3.81 18.35
CA ALA A 45 9.06 2.37 18.09
C ALA A 45 8.33 1.97 16.79
N GLU A 46 7.17 2.58 16.55
CA GLU A 46 6.37 2.36 15.34
C GLU A 46 7.06 2.95 14.10
N MET A 47 7.63 4.15 14.21
CA MET A 47 8.46 4.73 13.15
C MET A 47 9.64 3.81 12.80
N PHE A 48 10.38 3.31 13.78
CA PHE A 48 11.50 2.39 13.55
C PHE A 48 11.06 1.09 12.91
N TYR A 49 9.93 0.52 13.33
CA TYR A 49 9.34 -0.65 12.70
C TYR A 49 9.05 -0.40 11.21
N ILE A 50 8.36 0.70 10.87
CA ILE A 50 8.04 1.03 9.48
C ILE A 50 9.31 1.23 8.65
N LEU A 51 10.34 1.88 9.19
CA LEU A 51 11.63 2.07 8.49
C LEU A 51 12.32 0.74 8.20
N ILE A 52 12.32 -0.20 9.15
CA ILE A 52 12.93 -1.52 8.99
C ILE A 52 12.17 -2.34 7.93
N GLU A 53 10.85 -2.37 7.98
CA GLU A 53 10.04 -3.11 6.99
C GLU A 53 10.20 -2.55 5.58
N ASN A 54 10.17 -1.22 5.43
CA ASN A 54 10.44 -0.55 4.16
C ASN A 54 11.84 -0.87 3.62
N ARG A 55 12.86 -0.86 4.49
CA ARG A 55 14.24 -1.24 4.12
C ARG A 55 14.34 -2.69 3.66
N ASN A 56 13.56 -3.58 4.27
CA ASN A 56 13.51 -4.99 3.91
C ASN A 56 12.64 -5.27 2.69
N GLY A 57 12.02 -4.25 2.08
CA GLY A 57 11.12 -4.41 0.95
C GLY A 57 9.87 -5.22 1.33
N ARG A 58 9.33 -5.00 2.53
CA ARG A 58 8.11 -5.64 3.03
C ARG A 58 7.04 -4.60 3.34
N ILE A 59 5.78 -5.03 3.35
CA ILE A 59 4.69 -4.20 3.86
C ILE A 59 4.82 -4.14 5.39
N PRO A 60 4.75 -2.96 6.02
CA PRO A 60 4.68 -2.83 7.47
C PRO A 60 3.30 -3.31 7.98
N TYR A 61 3.12 -4.63 8.05
CA TYR A 61 1.89 -5.25 8.57
C TYR A 61 1.79 -5.05 10.08
N GLY A 62 1.09 -4.01 10.50
CA GLY A 62 0.86 -3.70 11.92
C GLY A 62 -0.33 -2.77 12.12
N ASN A 63 -0.79 -2.65 13.37
CA ASN A 63 -1.83 -1.70 13.75
C ASN A 63 -1.23 -0.30 13.91
N SER A 64 -0.64 0.22 12.83
CA SER A 64 -0.09 1.57 12.82
C SER A 64 -1.22 2.59 12.85
N ALA A 65 -1.03 3.70 13.56
CA ALA A 65 -2.00 4.81 13.53
C ALA A 65 -2.05 5.51 12.15
N LEU A 66 -1.09 5.22 11.25
CA LEU A 66 -1.12 5.63 9.86
C LEU A 66 -1.94 4.66 8.98
N GLY A 67 -2.31 3.49 9.49
CA GLY A 67 -2.88 2.40 8.72
C GLY A 67 -1.80 1.50 8.09
N GLY A 68 -2.18 0.71 7.10
CA GLY A 68 -1.31 -0.26 6.45
C GLY A 68 -2.09 -1.16 5.50
N ALA A 69 -1.41 -2.15 4.92
CA ALA A 69 -2.00 -3.13 4.01
C ALA A 69 -2.75 -2.49 2.83
N ILE A 70 -2.18 -1.42 2.27
CA ILE A 70 -2.68 -0.79 1.05
C ILE A 70 -2.05 -1.46 -0.16
N GLY A 71 -2.87 -1.72 -1.16
CA GLY A 71 -2.43 -2.35 -2.40
C GLY A 71 -3.36 -2.05 -3.56
N ILE A 72 -3.04 -2.68 -4.69
CA ILE A 72 -3.88 -2.73 -5.88
C ILE A 72 -4.44 -4.14 -5.99
N HIS A 73 -5.75 -4.29 -6.16
CA HIS A 73 -6.42 -5.58 -6.29
C HIS A 73 -7.56 -5.53 -7.31
N GLY A 74 -8.09 -6.70 -7.67
CA GLY A 74 -9.26 -6.83 -8.54
C GLY A 74 -10.57 -6.72 -7.74
N GLY A 75 -11.63 -7.36 -8.21
CA GLY A 75 -12.93 -7.40 -7.51
C GLY A 75 -13.86 -6.23 -7.82
N GLY A 76 -13.52 -5.39 -8.81
CA GLY A 76 -14.43 -4.40 -9.41
C GLY A 76 -14.01 -2.95 -9.17
N ALA A 77 -14.07 -2.13 -10.21
CA ALA A 77 -13.72 -0.71 -10.18
C ALA A 77 -14.93 0.14 -9.73
N GLY A 78 -15.39 -0.08 -8.51
CA GLY A 78 -16.41 0.76 -7.86
C GLY A 78 -15.81 2.02 -7.22
N LYS A 79 -16.66 3.01 -6.93
CA LYS A 79 -16.26 4.20 -6.17
C LYS A 79 -16.39 3.95 -4.66
N ASP A 80 -15.38 4.36 -3.89
CA ASP A 80 -15.37 4.44 -2.41
C ASP A 80 -15.75 3.13 -1.68
N TRP A 81 -15.53 1.96 -2.30
CA TRP A 81 -15.89 0.68 -1.68
C TRP A 81 -14.74 0.02 -0.92
N THR A 82 -13.51 0.45 -1.16
CA THR A 82 -12.33 -0.06 -0.47
C THR A 82 -12.08 0.73 0.82
N LEU A 83 -11.27 0.18 1.72
CA LEU A 83 -10.81 0.89 2.91
C LEU A 83 -9.53 1.71 2.66
N GLY A 84 -9.19 1.99 1.40
CA GLY A 84 -8.00 2.74 0.97
C GLY A 84 -7.15 2.04 -0.09
N CYS A 85 -7.50 0.84 -0.51
CA CYS A 85 -6.86 0.19 -1.65
C CYS A 85 -7.34 0.79 -2.99
N VAL A 86 -6.59 0.52 -4.06
CA VAL A 86 -7.03 0.78 -5.43
C VAL A 86 -7.63 -0.51 -5.98
N ALA A 87 -8.92 -0.50 -6.30
CA ALA A 87 -9.60 -1.62 -6.90
C ALA A 87 -9.78 -1.42 -8.40
N LEU A 88 -9.57 -2.49 -9.16
CA LEU A 88 -9.69 -2.51 -10.62
C LEU A 88 -10.65 -3.64 -11.03
N GLU A 89 -11.13 -3.60 -12.26
CA GLU A 89 -11.80 -4.76 -12.83
C GLU A 89 -10.81 -5.93 -12.91
N ASN A 90 -11.34 -7.16 -12.87
CA ASN A 90 -10.49 -8.35 -12.86
C ASN A 90 -9.66 -8.46 -14.14
N GLU A 91 -10.28 -8.11 -15.27
CA GLU A 91 -9.66 -8.12 -16.59
C GLU A 91 -8.52 -7.09 -16.67
N ASP A 92 -8.73 -5.89 -16.11
CA ASP A 92 -7.72 -4.84 -16.07
C ASP A 92 -6.51 -5.30 -15.25
N ILE A 93 -6.74 -5.79 -14.02
CA ILE A 93 -5.62 -6.22 -13.17
C ILE A 93 -4.86 -7.39 -13.76
N ASP A 94 -5.51 -8.31 -14.47
CA ASP A 94 -4.83 -9.41 -15.14
C ASP A 94 -3.86 -8.91 -16.22
N GLU A 95 -4.21 -7.85 -16.96
CA GLU A 95 -3.37 -7.30 -18.03
C GLU A 95 -2.00 -6.85 -17.51
N PHE A 96 -1.97 -5.94 -16.53
CA PHE A 96 -0.70 -5.42 -16.02
C PHE A 96 -0.10 -6.26 -14.90
N TYR A 97 -0.85 -7.16 -14.23
CA TYR A 97 -0.26 -8.05 -13.22
C TYR A 97 0.91 -8.85 -13.81
N SER A 98 0.86 -9.29 -15.06
CA SER A 98 1.98 -9.99 -15.70
C SER A 98 3.20 -9.08 -15.95
N HIS A 99 2.98 -7.78 -16.10
CA HIS A 99 3.99 -6.78 -16.46
C HIS A 99 4.60 -6.02 -15.27
N ILE A 100 4.02 -6.12 -14.08
CA ILE A 100 4.46 -5.39 -12.88
C ILE A 100 5.33 -6.30 -11.99
N PRO A 101 6.67 -6.20 -12.02
CA PRO A 101 7.54 -6.88 -11.07
C PRO A 101 7.54 -6.23 -9.68
N ILE A 102 8.00 -6.97 -8.67
CA ILE A 102 8.35 -6.40 -7.36
C ILE A 102 9.40 -5.29 -7.54
N GLY A 103 9.24 -4.19 -6.82
CA GLY A 103 10.05 -2.97 -6.92
C GLY A 103 9.50 -1.92 -7.90
N THR A 104 8.46 -2.25 -8.68
CA THR A 104 7.80 -1.28 -9.57
C THR A 104 7.32 -0.07 -8.78
N ARG A 105 7.65 1.13 -9.28
CA ARG A 105 7.20 2.40 -8.70
C ARG A 105 5.74 2.63 -9.03
N VAL A 106 4.98 3.06 -8.04
CA VAL A 106 3.56 3.42 -8.16
C VAL A 106 3.40 4.83 -7.64
N ARG A 107 2.71 5.68 -8.39
CA ARG A 107 2.32 7.01 -7.91
C ARG A 107 0.81 7.12 -7.93
N ILE A 108 0.23 7.37 -6.76
CA ILE A 108 -1.20 7.62 -6.62
C ILE A 108 -1.40 9.12 -6.58
N ARG A 109 -2.38 9.62 -7.35
CA ARG A 109 -2.74 11.03 -7.48
C ARG A 109 -4.22 11.22 -7.13
N PRO A 110 -4.64 12.45 -6.73
CA PRO A 110 -6.04 12.78 -6.50
C PRO A 110 -6.92 12.56 -7.73
#